data_AF-A0A5C7Q9V4-F1
#
_entry.id   AF-A0A5C7Q9V4-F1
#
_cell.length_a   1.000
_cell.length_b   1.000
_cell.length_c   1.000
_cell.angle_alpha   90.00
_cell.angle_beta   90.00
_cell.angle_gamma   90.00
#
_symmetry.space_group_name_H-M   'P 1'
#
loop_
_entity.id
_entity.type
_entity.pdbx_description
1 polymer ?
#
loop_
_entity_poly.entity_id
_entity_poly.type
_entity_poly.pdbx_seq_one_letter_code
_entity_poly.pdbx_strand_id
1 'polypeptide(L)'
;MAGKSIINSFDNFVKVCDSSGFKLSFDVIKKREFIETGSKHGMANRMVAALADVISACAIAGFPTKNLNEYITKLADQNRVNSVVSWIESKPWDKKDRLTEFYATITQVDEADDLPGLELKCLKIKRWMLSAVAAAYAEDGIAAQGVLVLQGAQYLGKTEWFKNLVPPALGVVKDGVTLRLDDKDSIAACISNWLVELGELDATFRKSDIAQLKSFITADRDIIRMPYARRESVFPRQTIFFASVNQREFLHDETNRRFWVIPCASIKARHNLDMQQVWA
;
A
#
# COMPACT_ATOMS: atom_id res chain seq x y z
N MET A 1 -1.37 51.29 18.56
CA MET A 1 -0.37 50.34 19.08
C MET A 1 -0.12 49.30 18.00
N ALA A 2 1.08 49.22 17.45
CA ALA A 2 1.40 48.15 16.51
C ALA A 2 1.45 46.83 17.29
N GLY A 3 0.46 45.96 17.09
CA GLY A 3 0.48 44.61 17.65
C GLY A 3 1.75 43.91 17.22
N LYS A 4 2.48 43.29 18.16
CA LYS A 4 3.69 42.52 17.84
C LYS A 4 3.31 41.46 16.80
N SER A 5 3.91 41.55 15.61
CA SER A 5 3.74 40.55 14.56
C SER A 5 4.18 39.18 15.06
N ILE A 6 3.38 38.15 14.84
CA ILE A 6 3.73 36.78 15.23
C ILE A 6 4.94 36.34 14.42
N ILE A 7 5.95 35.84 15.12
CA ILE A 7 7.17 35.33 14.49
C ILE A 7 6.81 34.08 13.68
N ASN A 8 7.16 34.09 12.40
CA ASN A 8 7.07 32.93 11.50
C ASN A 8 8.03 31.84 11.98
N SER A 9 7.53 30.95 12.83
CA SER A 9 8.26 29.86 13.44
C SER A 9 7.37 28.63 13.53
N PHE A 10 8.00 27.45 13.53
CA PHE A 10 7.30 26.18 13.63
C PHE A 10 6.46 26.08 14.91
N ASP A 11 6.99 26.49 16.06
CA ASP A 11 6.29 26.40 17.34
C ASP A 11 5.03 27.26 17.38
N ASN A 12 5.06 28.44 16.73
CA ASN A 12 3.86 29.27 16.60
C ASN A 12 2.85 28.67 15.63
N PHE A 13 3.30 28.01 14.56
CA PHE A 13 2.41 27.28 13.65
C PHE A 13 1.68 26.14 14.37
N VAL A 14 2.41 25.35 15.18
CA VAL A 14 1.81 24.27 15.99
C VAL A 14 0.70 24.81 16.89
N LYS A 15 0.93 25.94 17.57
CA LYS A 15 -0.10 26.61 18.39
C LYS A 15 -1.34 27.02 17.58
N VAL A 16 -1.18 27.47 16.33
CA VAL A 16 -2.32 27.77 15.45
C VAL A 16 -3.11 26.49 15.16
N CYS A 17 -2.44 25.40 14.79
CA CYS A 17 -3.08 24.11 14.57
C CYS A 17 -3.82 23.61 15.80
N ASP A 18 -3.17 23.61 16.97
CA ASP A 18 -3.76 23.16 18.23
C ASP A 18 -5.00 23.99 18.60
N SER A 19 -4.90 25.32 18.51
CA SER A 19 -6.03 26.22 18.80
C SER A 19 -7.20 26.06 17.82
N SER A 20 -6.93 25.60 16.60
CA SER A 20 -7.94 25.36 15.56
C SER A 20 -8.44 23.92 15.54
N GLY A 21 -7.90 23.05 16.40
CA GLY A 21 -8.22 21.62 16.45
C GLY A 21 -7.74 20.82 15.23
N PHE A 22 -6.74 21.32 14.49
CA PHE A 22 -6.24 20.64 13.31
C PHE A 22 -5.29 19.51 13.67
N LYS A 23 -5.50 18.33 13.07
CA LYS A 23 -4.59 17.19 13.21
C LYS A 23 -3.89 16.93 11.89
N LEU A 24 -2.58 17.06 11.90
CA LEU A 24 -1.72 16.80 10.75
C LEU A 24 -0.98 15.49 10.99
N SER A 25 -0.99 14.59 10.01
CA SER A 25 -0.30 13.30 10.07
C SER A 25 0.26 12.92 8.70
N PHE A 26 1.28 12.07 8.69
CA PHE A 26 1.82 11.47 7.47
C PHE A 26 1.54 9.97 7.48
N ASP A 27 0.78 9.48 6.48
CA ASP A 27 0.53 8.05 6.33
C ASP A 27 1.69 7.40 5.59
N VAL A 28 2.44 6.54 6.28
CA VAL A 28 3.65 5.91 5.74
C VAL A 28 3.37 4.96 4.58
N ILE A 29 2.19 4.32 4.57
CA ILE A 29 1.77 3.40 3.50
C ILE A 29 1.39 4.19 2.26
N LYS A 30 0.59 5.26 2.44
CA LYS A 30 0.06 6.08 1.34
C LYS A 30 1.03 7.17 0.87
N LYS A 31 2.14 7.36 1.58
CA LYS A 31 3.22 8.32 1.30
C LYS A 31 2.71 9.75 1.11
N ARG A 32 1.74 10.14 1.94
CA ARG A 32 1.09 11.45 1.85
C ARG A 32 0.63 11.97 3.20
N GLU A 33 0.55 13.29 3.26
CA GLU A 33 0.02 14.03 4.39
C GLU A 33 -1.51 13.95 4.44
N PHE A 34 -2.04 14.01 5.66
CA PHE A 34 -3.45 14.16 5.97
C PHE A 34 -3.64 15.31 6.94
N ILE A 35 -4.66 16.13 6.68
CA ILE A 35 -5.05 17.26 7.53
C ILE A 35 -6.52 17.08 7.89
N GLU A 36 -6.81 16.88 9.17
CA GLU A 36 -8.17 16.84 9.70
C GLU A 36 -8.52 18.23 10.24
N THR A 37 -9.57 18.86 9.70
CA THR A 37 -9.93 20.25 10.02
C THR A 37 -11.31 20.41 10.65
N GLY A 38 -11.99 19.30 10.99
CA GLY A 38 -13.39 19.30 11.46
C GLY A 38 -14.44 19.59 10.37
N SER A 39 -14.04 20.25 9.28
CA SER A 39 -14.85 20.50 8.10
C SER A 39 -15.07 19.25 7.25
N LYS A 40 -16.24 19.17 6.58
CA LYS A 40 -16.53 18.10 5.61
C LYS A 40 -15.97 18.46 4.24
N HIS A 41 -15.02 17.67 3.77
CA HIS A 41 -14.41 17.83 2.45
C HIS A 41 -14.74 16.67 1.51
N GLY A 42 -15.07 16.99 0.26
CA GLY A 42 -15.21 15.98 -0.79
C GLY A 42 -13.88 15.25 -1.05
N MET A 43 -13.95 13.99 -1.50
CA MET A 43 -12.75 13.16 -1.69
C MET A 43 -11.74 13.75 -2.69
N ALA A 44 -12.21 14.30 -3.82
CA ALA A 44 -11.34 14.77 -4.90
C ALA A 44 -10.41 15.92 -4.49
N ASN A 45 -10.90 16.85 -3.66
CA ASN A 45 -10.19 18.08 -3.30
C ASN A 45 -9.83 18.16 -1.82
N ARG A 46 -9.90 17.04 -1.08
CA ARG A 46 -9.78 17.01 0.39
C ARG A 46 -8.53 17.74 0.90
N MET A 47 -7.36 17.46 0.33
CA MET A 47 -6.10 18.05 0.78
C MET A 47 -6.06 19.56 0.50
N VAL A 48 -6.52 19.99 -0.69
CA VAL A 48 -6.55 21.41 -1.07
C VAL A 48 -7.53 22.19 -0.19
N ALA A 49 -8.71 21.63 0.08
CA ALA A 49 -9.70 22.25 0.95
C ALA A 49 -9.20 22.33 2.40
N ALA A 50 -8.60 21.26 2.93
CA ALA A 50 -8.02 21.27 4.26
C ALA A 50 -6.85 22.26 4.38
N LEU A 51 -6.01 22.40 3.34
CA LEU A 51 -4.97 23.42 3.29
C LEU A 51 -5.56 24.84 3.33
N ALA A 52 -6.69 25.08 2.65
CA ALA A 52 -7.38 26.36 2.69
C ALA A 52 -7.89 26.69 4.11
N ASP A 53 -8.40 25.71 4.85
CA ASP A 53 -8.78 25.88 6.26
C ASP A 53 -7.56 26.28 7.12
N VAL A 54 -6.41 25.63 6.90
CA VAL A 54 -5.15 25.97 7.60
C VAL A 54 -4.71 27.40 7.27
N ILE A 55 -4.72 27.79 5.99
CA ILE A 55 -4.40 29.15 5.56
C ILE A 55 -5.33 30.17 6.22
N SER A 56 -6.63 29.87 6.29
CA SER A 56 -7.63 30.73 6.93
C SER A 56 -7.34 30.90 8.42
N ALA A 57 -7.05 29.82 9.14
CA ALA A 57 -6.69 29.88 10.55
C ALA A 57 -5.40 30.67 10.80
N CYS A 58 -4.38 30.49 9.97
CA CYS A 58 -3.17 31.30 10.03
C CYS A 58 -3.48 32.79 9.82
N ALA A 59 -4.34 33.14 8.86
CA ALA A 59 -4.74 34.51 8.62
C ALA A 59 -5.48 35.13 9.82
N ILE A 60 -6.42 34.39 10.42
CA ILE A 60 -7.15 34.83 11.63
C ILE A 60 -6.20 35.04 12.80
N ALA A 61 -5.23 34.15 12.98
CA ALA A 61 -4.22 34.26 14.03
C ALA A 61 -3.18 35.36 13.75
N GLY A 62 -3.08 35.90 12.53
CA GLY A 62 -2.01 36.81 12.14
C GLY A 62 -0.64 36.11 11.94
N PHE A 63 -0.65 34.81 11.66
CA PHE A 63 0.54 34.01 11.40
C PHE A 63 0.99 34.11 9.92
N PRO A 64 2.26 34.42 9.63
CA PRO A 64 2.76 34.49 8.25
C PRO A 64 2.79 33.13 7.54
N THR A 65 2.27 33.04 6.31
CA THR A 65 2.09 31.76 5.59
C THR A 65 3.26 31.37 4.67
N LYS A 66 4.37 32.13 4.67
CA LYS A 66 5.51 31.92 3.76
C LYS A 66 6.11 30.50 3.80
N ASN A 67 6.13 29.88 4.99
CA ASN A 67 6.74 28.56 5.22
C ASN A 67 5.72 27.47 5.56
N LEU A 68 4.46 27.70 5.18
CA LEU A 68 3.35 26.86 5.62
C LEU A 68 3.52 25.41 5.18
N ASN A 69 3.89 25.17 3.93
CA ASN A 69 4.08 23.81 3.41
C ASN A 69 5.20 23.07 4.16
N GLU A 70 6.34 23.72 4.42
CA GLU A 70 7.43 23.09 5.17
C GLU A 70 7.02 22.79 6.62
N TYR A 71 6.19 23.61 7.24
CA TYR A 71 5.67 23.36 8.58
C TYR A 71 4.60 22.27 8.62
N ILE A 72 3.73 22.21 7.62
CA ILE A 72 2.76 21.12 7.46
C ILE A 72 3.51 19.79 7.32
N THR A 73 4.48 19.71 6.41
CA THR A 73 5.29 18.50 6.21
C THR A 73 6.02 18.10 7.50
N LYS A 74 6.65 19.07 8.18
CA LYS A 74 7.36 18.79 9.43
C LYS A 74 6.41 18.28 10.54
N LEU A 75 5.25 18.90 10.71
CA LEU A 75 4.29 18.50 11.74
C LEU A 75 3.65 17.14 11.41
N ALA A 76 3.30 16.92 10.15
CA ALA A 76 2.79 15.64 9.67
C ALA A 76 3.81 14.50 9.88
N ASP A 77 5.09 14.75 9.60
CA ASP A 77 6.16 13.76 9.79
C ASP A 77 6.47 13.48 11.27
N GLN A 78 6.19 14.41 12.18
CA GLN A 78 6.23 14.14 13.63
C GLN A 78 5.07 13.25 14.09
N ASN A 79 3.98 13.22 13.33
CA ASN A 79 2.75 12.48 13.62
C ASN A 79 2.53 11.38 12.57
N ARG A 80 3.50 10.49 12.39
CA ARG A 80 3.37 9.38 11.44
C ARG A 80 2.27 8.43 11.87
N VAL A 81 1.49 7.99 10.89
CA VAL A 81 0.47 6.97 11.05
C VAL A 81 0.70 5.86 10.03
N ASN A 82 0.32 4.65 10.40
CA ASN A 82 0.34 3.51 9.49
C ASN A 82 -1.07 2.97 9.38
N SER A 83 -1.75 3.27 8.27
CA SER A 83 -3.16 2.91 8.09
C SER A 83 -3.38 1.39 8.09
N VAL A 84 -2.41 0.62 7.59
CA VAL A 84 -2.49 -0.85 7.58
C VAL A 84 -2.34 -1.42 8.98
N VAL A 85 -1.29 -1.03 9.70
CA VAL A 85 -1.06 -1.49 11.09
C VAL A 85 -2.23 -1.07 11.98
N SER A 86 -2.69 0.17 11.87
CA SER A 86 -3.86 0.66 12.63
C SER A 86 -5.12 -0.17 12.35
N TRP A 87 -5.29 -0.69 11.13
CA TRP A 87 -6.41 -1.56 10.78
C TRP A 87 -6.21 -3.00 11.30
N ILE A 88 -5.02 -3.58 11.13
CA ILE A 88 -4.68 -4.91 11.65
C ILE A 88 -4.88 -4.94 13.17
N GLU A 89 -4.44 -3.91 13.88
CA GLU A 89 -4.53 -3.81 15.34
C GLU A 89 -5.88 -3.27 15.85
N SER A 90 -6.81 -2.93 14.95
CA SER A 90 -8.09 -2.29 15.32
C SER A 90 -8.97 -3.17 16.23
N LYS A 91 -8.75 -4.48 16.23
CA LYS A 91 -9.35 -5.43 17.17
C LYS A 91 -8.31 -6.47 17.60
N PRO A 92 -8.27 -6.90 18.86
CA PRO A 92 -7.45 -8.03 19.27
C PRO A 92 -7.79 -9.29 18.46
N TRP A 93 -6.77 -10.11 18.16
CA TRP A 93 -7.00 -11.41 17.54
C TRP A 93 -7.81 -12.31 18.47
N ASP A 94 -8.86 -12.95 17.93
CA ASP A 94 -9.81 -13.77 18.67
C ASP A 94 -9.33 -15.21 18.91
N LYS A 95 -8.08 -15.51 18.54
CA LYS A 95 -7.43 -16.82 18.68
C LYS A 95 -8.03 -17.94 17.83
N LYS A 96 -8.93 -17.63 16.88
CA LYS A 96 -9.42 -18.61 15.92
C LYS A 96 -8.59 -18.54 14.64
N ASP A 97 -7.86 -19.62 14.37
CA ASP A 97 -7.14 -19.79 13.10
C ASP A 97 -8.15 -19.90 11.94
N ARG A 98 -8.02 -18.98 10.98
CA ARG A 98 -8.83 -18.89 9.76
C ARG A 98 -8.01 -19.18 8.51
N LEU A 99 -6.72 -19.49 8.63
CA LEU A 99 -5.83 -19.71 7.49
C LEU A 99 -6.27 -20.92 6.66
N THR A 100 -6.70 -22.00 7.30
CA THR A 100 -7.23 -23.18 6.58
C THR A 100 -8.48 -22.82 5.76
N GLU A 101 -9.44 -22.09 6.36
CA GLU A 101 -10.63 -21.60 5.66
C GLU A 101 -10.25 -20.64 4.52
N PHE A 102 -9.23 -19.80 4.73
CA PHE A 102 -8.72 -18.87 3.74
C PHE A 102 -8.02 -19.57 2.57
N TYR A 103 -7.16 -20.56 2.82
CA TYR A 103 -6.52 -21.35 1.76
C TYR A 103 -7.52 -22.14 0.93
N ALA A 104 -8.62 -22.59 1.54
CA ALA A 104 -9.71 -23.27 0.86
C ALA A 104 -10.52 -22.35 -0.06
N THR A 105 -10.32 -21.03 -0.01
CA THR A 105 -10.92 -20.09 -0.99
C THR A 105 -10.33 -20.23 -2.39
N ILE A 106 -9.16 -20.88 -2.53
CA ILE A 106 -8.51 -21.18 -3.80
C ILE A 106 -8.43 -22.70 -3.99
N THR A 107 -9.13 -23.19 -5.01
CA THR A 107 -9.07 -24.59 -5.46
C THR A 107 -8.05 -24.71 -6.58
N GLN A 108 -7.08 -25.62 -6.44
CA GLN A 108 -6.10 -25.88 -7.48
C GLN A 108 -6.67 -26.76 -8.60
N VAL A 109 -5.98 -26.81 -9.74
CA VAL A 109 -6.27 -27.82 -10.78
C VAL A 109 -5.88 -29.21 -10.29
N ASP A 110 -6.62 -30.23 -10.70
CA ASP A 110 -6.51 -31.62 -10.21
C ASP A 110 -5.08 -32.20 -10.27
N GLU A 111 -4.28 -31.79 -11.28
CA GLU A 111 -2.86 -32.19 -11.43
C GLU A 111 -1.95 -31.72 -10.26
N ALA A 112 -2.43 -30.77 -9.45
CA ALA A 112 -1.71 -30.16 -8.33
C ALA A 112 -2.49 -30.23 -6.99
N ASP A 113 -3.54 -31.06 -6.92
CA ASP A 113 -4.43 -31.20 -5.75
C ASP A 113 -4.09 -32.44 -4.88
N ASP A 114 -2.89 -33.01 -5.07
CA ASP A 114 -2.34 -34.01 -4.16
C ASP A 114 -1.90 -33.38 -2.83
N LEU A 115 -1.69 -34.19 -1.79
CA LEU A 115 -1.34 -33.68 -0.44
C LEU A 115 -0.09 -32.76 -0.47
N PRO A 116 1.02 -33.10 -1.16
CA PRO A 116 2.16 -32.19 -1.32
C PRO A 116 1.82 -30.89 -2.07
N GLY A 117 1.00 -30.95 -3.12
CA GLY A 117 0.56 -29.79 -3.88
C GLY A 117 -0.27 -28.82 -3.04
N LEU A 118 -1.17 -29.35 -2.21
CA LEU A 118 -1.98 -28.58 -1.27
C LEU A 118 -1.11 -27.89 -0.20
N GLU A 119 -0.16 -28.61 0.40
CA GLU A 119 0.78 -28.04 1.37
C GLU A 119 1.63 -26.92 0.75
N LEU A 120 2.10 -27.11 -0.49
CA LEU A 120 2.87 -26.11 -1.20
C LEU A 120 2.05 -24.85 -1.51
N LYS A 121 0.78 -24.98 -1.88
CA LYS A 121 -0.14 -23.83 -2.05
C LYS A 121 -0.27 -23.05 -0.74
N CYS A 122 -0.63 -23.74 0.33
CA CYS A 122 -0.81 -23.13 1.65
C CYS A 122 0.47 -22.40 2.09
N LEU A 123 1.64 -23.01 1.87
CA LEU A 123 2.93 -22.40 2.16
C LEU A 123 3.20 -21.14 1.34
N LYS A 124 2.93 -21.16 0.02
CA LYS A 124 3.11 -19.99 -0.87
C LYS A 124 2.23 -18.83 -0.41
N ILE A 125 0.95 -19.09 -0.14
CA ILE A 125 0.00 -18.07 0.35
C ILE A 125 0.47 -17.54 1.72
N LYS A 126 0.79 -18.43 2.67
CA LYS A 126 1.24 -18.05 4.01
C LYS A 126 2.47 -17.15 3.96
N ARG A 127 3.49 -17.54 3.20
CA ARG A 127 4.74 -16.76 3.07
C ARG A 127 4.49 -15.38 2.46
N TRP A 128 3.60 -15.30 1.47
CA TRP A 128 3.24 -14.03 0.86
C TRP A 128 2.50 -13.11 1.85
N MET A 129 1.52 -13.65 2.58
CA MET A 129 0.80 -12.88 3.61
C MET A 129 1.73 -12.41 4.73
N LEU A 130 2.61 -13.29 5.23
CA LEU A 130 3.60 -12.92 6.24
C LEU A 130 4.54 -11.83 5.73
N SER A 131 4.92 -11.85 4.45
CA SER A 131 5.71 -10.78 3.84
C SER A 131 4.94 -9.45 3.82
N ALA A 132 3.63 -9.48 3.57
CA ALA A 132 2.78 -8.28 3.61
C ALA A 132 2.65 -7.70 5.02
N VAL A 133 2.44 -8.54 6.03
CA VAL A 133 2.46 -8.09 7.42
C VAL A 133 3.84 -7.54 7.77
N ALA A 134 4.92 -8.27 7.51
CA ALA A 134 6.27 -7.81 7.81
C ALA A 134 6.60 -6.46 7.14
N ALA A 135 6.19 -6.27 5.88
CA ALA A 135 6.38 -5.02 5.16
C ALA A 135 5.55 -3.87 5.74
N ALA A 136 4.34 -4.13 6.24
CA ALA A 136 3.54 -3.11 6.91
C ALA A 136 4.21 -2.61 8.20
N TYR A 137 4.86 -3.49 8.97
CA TYR A 137 5.53 -3.14 10.23
C TYR A 137 7.01 -2.71 10.07
N ALA A 138 7.62 -2.88 8.91
CA ALA A 138 9.04 -2.61 8.72
C ALA A 138 9.35 -1.10 8.67
N GLU A 139 10.01 -0.58 9.71
CA GLU A 139 10.49 0.81 9.75
C GLU A 139 11.69 1.06 8.82
N ASP A 140 12.55 0.07 8.65
CA ASP A 140 13.73 0.15 7.76
C ASP A 140 13.45 -0.42 6.35
N GLY A 141 12.29 -1.05 6.17
CA GLY A 141 11.86 -1.71 4.95
C GLY A 141 12.26 -3.18 4.91
N ILE A 142 11.61 -3.95 4.04
CA ILE A 142 11.88 -5.38 3.89
C ILE A 142 11.95 -5.76 2.41
N ALA A 143 12.96 -6.56 2.07
CA ALA A 143 13.04 -7.21 0.79
C ALA A 143 12.00 -8.33 0.69
N ALA A 144 10.92 -8.09 -0.04
CA ALA A 144 9.92 -9.11 -0.33
C ALA A 144 10.56 -10.29 -1.08
N GLN A 145 10.25 -11.52 -0.66
CA GLN A 145 10.89 -12.71 -1.21
C GLN A 145 10.24 -13.21 -2.50
N GLY A 146 9.01 -12.81 -2.80
CA GLY A 146 8.30 -13.23 -3.99
C GLY A 146 6.92 -12.60 -4.15
N VAL A 147 6.35 -12.83 -5.33
CA VAL A 147 5.05 -12.39 -5.79
C VAL A 147 4.14 -13.61 -5.84
N LEU A 148 2.99 -13.53 -5.18
CA LEU A 148 1.95 -14.55 -5.31
C LEU A 148 1.28 -14.39 -6.68
N VAL A 149 1.22 -15.47 -7.46
CA VAL A 149 0.62 -15.45 -8.79
C VAL A 149 -0.54 -16.43 -8.86
N LEU A 150 -1.76 -15.93 -9.10
CA LEU A 150 -2.89 -16.80 -9.41
C LEU A 150 -2.99 -16.96 -10.92
N GLN A 151 -2.89 -18.21 -11.37
CA GLN A 151 -2.97 -18.58 -12.77
C GLN A 151 -4.25 -19.35 -13.03
N GLY A 152 -5.03 -18.97 -14.04
CA GLY A 152 -6.25 -19.69 -14.39
C GLY A 152 -7.09 -18.91 -15.38
N ALA A 153 -8.24 -19.45 -15.78
CA ALA A 153 -9.12 -18.85 -16.78
C ALA A 153 -9.46 -17.37 -16.47
N GLN A 154 -9.75 -16.61 -17.53
CA GLN A 154 -10.26 -15.25 -17.38
C GLN A 154 -11.57 -15.28 -16.59
N TYR A 155 -11.84 -14.21 -15.83
CA TYR A 155 -13.05 -14.07 -15.00
C TYR A 155 -13.20 -15.08 -13.84
N LEU A 156 -12.14 -15.81 -13.48
CA LEU A 156 -12.15 -16.72 -12.31
C LEU A 156 -12.23 -15.99 -10.95
N GLY A 157 -12.28 -14.66 -10.92
CA GLY A 157 -12.35 -13.87 -9.68
C GLY A 157 -10.99 -13.58 -9.03
N LYS A 158 -9.86 -13.75 -9.73
CA LYS A 158 -8.49 -13.51 -9.22
C LYS A 158 -8.31 -12.11 -8.62
N THR A 159 -8.60 -11.08 -9.41
CA THR A 159 -8.48 -9.68 -9.01
C THR A 159 -9.51 -9.30 -7.94
N GLU A 160 -10.74 -9.84 -8.00
CA GLU A 160 -11.77 -9.61 -6.98
C GLU A 160 -11.37 -10.24 -5.63
N TRP A 161 -10.83 -11.45 -5.63
CA TRP A 161 -10.29 -12.11 -4.44
C TRP A 161 -9.20 -11.26 -3.80
N PHE A 162 -8.27 -10.75 -4.61
CA PHE A 162 -7.19 -9.88 -4.16
C PHE A 162 -7.71 -8.57 -3.52
N LYS A 163 -8.72 -7.95 -4.13
CA LYS A 163 -9.34 -6.72 -3.60
C LYS A 163 -10.09 -6.96 -2.29
N ASN A 164 -10.63 -8.15 -2.09
CA ASN A 164 -11.37 -8.52 -0.88
C ASN A 164 -10.46 -8.87 0.31
N LEU A 165 -9.14 -8.83 0.14
CA LEU A 165 -8.18 -9.05 1.24
C LEU A 165 -8.19 -7.94 2.29
N VAL A 166 -8.66 -6.74 1.94
CA VAL A 166 -8.81 -5.61 2.87
C VAL A 166 -10.09 -4.83 2.53
N PRO A 167 -10.69 -4.09 3.47
CA PRO A 167 -11.87 -3.29 3.17
C PRO A 167 -11.52 -2.16 2.16
N PRO A 168 -12.36 -1.92 1.12
CA PRO A 168 -12.11 -0.86 0.14
C PRO A 168 -11.91 0.52 0.73
N ALA A 169 -12.57 0.81 1.87
CA ALA A 169 -12.45 2.08 2.59
C ALA A 169 -11.03 2.35 3.13
N LEU A 170 -10.19 1.32 3.31
CA LEU A 170 -8.81 1.49 3.74
C LEU A 170 -7.95 2.17 2.66
N GLY A 171 -8.26 1.91 1.38
CA GLY A 171 -7.63 2.56 0.24
C GLY A 171 -6.13 2.29 0.13
N VAL A 172 -5.72 1.03 0.33
CA VAL A 172 -4.31 0.57 0.30
C VAL A 172 -4.07 -0.55 -0.71
N VAL A 173 -5.08 -0.86 -1.53
CA VAL A 173 -5.00 -1.84 -2.63
C VAL A 173 -5.04 -1.11 -3.95
N LYS A 174 -4.18 -1.52 -4.87
CA LYS A 174 -4.20 -1.09 -6.26
C LYS A 174 -4.24 -2.31 -7.18
N ASP A 175 -5.27 -2.39 -8.01
CA ASP A 175 -5.38 -3.42 -9.05
C ASP A 175 -5.02 -2.90 -10.45
N GLY A 176 -4.72 -3.84 -11.36
CA GLY A 176 -4.50 -3.55 -12.79
C GLY A 176 -3.30 -2.67 -13.09
N VAL A 177 -2.24 -2.76 -12.29
CA VAL A 177 -1.06 -1.91 -12.48
C VAL A 177 -0.18 -2.45 -13.59
N THR A 178 0.03 -1.62 -14.62
CA THR A 178 1.16 -1.77 -15.55
C THR A 178 2.38 -1.07 -14.95
N LEU A 179 3.24 -1.84 -14.30
CA LEU A 179 4.44 -1.30 -13.65
C LEU A 179 5.49 -0.94 -14.69
N ARG A 180 5.62 0.36 -14.94
CA ARG A 180 6.69 0.97 -15.73
C ARG A 180 7.78 1.52 -14.80
N LEU A 181 8.98 0.94 -14.89
CA LEU A 181 10.11 1.32 -14.03
C LEU A 181 10.88 2.54 -14.53
N ASP A 182 10.66 2.94 -15.78
CA ASP A 182 11.16 4.18 -16.38
C ASP A 182 10.28 5.40 -16.03
N ASP A 183 9.07 5.15 -15.53
CA ASP A 183 8.07 6.16 -15.21
C ASP A 183 7.93 6.33 -13.69
N LYS A 184 8.33 7.51 -13.19
CA LYS A 184 8.27 7.84 -11.76
C LYS A 184 6.83 7.91 -11.24
N ASP A 185 5.86 8.31 -12.03
CA ASP A 185 4.47 8.39 -11.58
C ASP A 185 3.87 6.98 -11.44
N SER A 186 4.24 6.07 -12.34
CA SER A 186 3.96 4.63 -12.23
C SER A 186 4.54 4.05 -10.94
N ILE A 187 5.82 4.28 -10.65
CA ILE A 187 6.46 3.82 -9.41
C ILE A 187 5.76 4.44 -8.20
N ALA A 188 5.55 5.75 -8.17
CA ALA A 188 4.90 6.46 -7.06
C ALA A 188 3.50 5.90 -6.78
N ALA A 189 2.72 5.62 -7.83
CA ALA A 189 1.41 5.00 -7.71
C ALA A 189 1.47 3.59 -7.10
N CYS A 190 2.47 2.79 -7.46
CA CYS A 190 2.67 1.46 -6.89
C CYS A 190 3.02 1.53 -5.41
N ILE A 191 4.08 2.30 -5.11
CA ILE A 191 4.70 2.25 -3.79
C ILE A 191 3.87 2.98 -2.72
N SER A 192 2.84 3.73 -3.13
CA SER A 192 1.88 4.40 -2.23
C SER A 192 0.68 3.51 -1.85
N ASN A 193 0.82 2.20 -2.03
CA ASN A 193 -0.16 1.18 -1.68
C ASN A 193 0.53 0.02 -0.96
N TRP A 194 -0.23 -0.69 -0.12
CA TRP A 194 0.27 -1.87 0.58
C TRP A 194 0.26 -3.10 -0.32
N LEU A 195 -0.87 -3.36 -0.97
CA LEU A 195 -1.03 -4.51 -1.86
C LEU A 195 -1.23 -4.01 -3.29
N VAL A 196 -0.39 -4.46 -4.22
CA VAL A 196 -0.46 -4.07 -5.62
C VAL A 196 -0.56 -5.31 -6.52
N GLU A 197 -1.62 -5.40 -7.33
CA GLU A 197 -1.70 -6.36 -8.41
C GLU A 197 -0.98 -5.81 -9.65
N LEU A 198 -0.03 -6.58 -10.14
CA LEU A 198 0.55 -6.45 -11.48
C LEU A 198 -0.44 -7.02 -12.50
N GLY A 199 -1.07 -6.14 -13.27
CA GLY A 199 -2.14 -6.50 -14.22
C GLY A 199 -1.63 -7.11 -15.53
N GLU A 200 -0.37 -6.85 -15.88
CA GLU A 200 0.27 -7.33 -17.10
C GLU A 200 1.55 -8.08 -16.72
N LEU A 201 1.42 -9.40 -16.57
CA LEU A 201 2.54 -10.34 -16.57
C LEU A 201 2.27 -11.31 -17.71
N ASP A 202 2.74 -10.94 -18.90
CA ASP A 202 2.52 -11.70 -20.13
C ASP A 202 3.83 -12.25 -20.69
N ALA A 203 3.71 -13.11 -21.70
CA ALA A 203 4.87 -13.69 -22.36
C ALA A 203 5.70 -12.65 -23.14
N THR A 204 5.18 -11.46 -23.45
CA THR A 204 5.90 -10.47 -24.28
C THR A 204 6.99 -9.71 -23.53
N PHE A 205 7.07 -9.86 -22.20
CA PHE A 205 8.15 -9.27 -21.40
C PHE A 205 9.52 -9.76 -21.86
N ARG A 206 10.42 -8.82 -22.12
CA ARG A 206 11.82 -9.15 -22.42
C ARG A 206 12.50 -9.65 -21.15
N LYS A 207 13.56 -10.45 -21.30
CA LYS A 207 14.38 -10.90 -20.16
C LYS A 207 14.90 -9.74 -19.30
N SER A 208 15.22 -8.61 -19.93
CA SER A 208 15.63 -7.37 -19.24
C SER A 208 14.54 -6.81 -18.33
N ASP A 209 13.28 -6.92 -18.75
CA ASP A 209 12.13 -6.33 -18.05
C ASP A 209 11.82 -7.20 -16.83
N ILE A 210 11.87 -8.52 -16.99
CA ILE A 210 11.76 -9.49 -15.88
C ILE A 210 12.89 -9.29 -14.86
N ALA A 211 14.13 -9.06 -15.30
CA ALA A 211 15.25 -8.84 -14.40
C ALA A 211 15.08 -7.53 -13.58
N GLN A 212 14.66 -6.45 -14.23
CA GLN A 212 14.37 -5.18 -13.56
C GLN A 212 13.19 -5.32 -12.59
N LEU A 213 12.12 -6.01 -12.98
CA LEU A 213 10.98 -6.31 -12.12
C LEU A 213 11.42 -7.12 -10.88
N LYS A 214 12.23 -8.17 -11.07
CA LYS A 214 12.79 -8.96 -9.96
C LYS A 214 13.59 -8.08 -9.00
N SER A 215 14.48 -7.24 -9.52
CA SER A 215 15.27 -6.28 -8.73
C SER A 215 14.36 -5.34 -7.93
N PHE A 216 13.35 -4.78 -8.60
CA PHE A 216 12.38 -3.88 -7.98
C PHE A 216 11.59 -4.58 -6.87
N ILE A 217 11.13 -5.82 -7.07
CA ILE A 217 10.41 -6.60 -6.04
C ILE A 217 11.30 -6.86 -4.82
N THR A 218 12.59 -7.14 -5.02
CA THR A 218 13.53 -7.47 -3.94
C THR A 218 14.15 -6.26 -3.25
N ALA A 219 13.87 -5.04 -3.71
CA ALA A 219 14.35 -3.83 -3.05
C ALA A 219 13.70 -3.68 -1.67
N ASP A 220 14.51 -3.32 -0.68
CA ASP A 220 14.09 -3.01 0.69
C ASP A 220 13.68 -1.54 0.88
N ARG A 221 14.06 -0.66 -0.06
CA ARG A 221 13.74 0.77 -0.04
C ARG A 221 13.42 1.29 -1.44
N ASP A 222 12.57 2.30 -1.48
CA ASP A 222 12.20 3.05 -2.68
C ASP A 222 12.82 4.45 -2.63
N ILE A 223 13.68 4.77 -3.60
CA ILE A 223 14.28 6.10 -3.75
C ILE A 223 13.57 6.81 -4.89
N ILE A 224 12.75 7.81 -4.57
CA ILE A 224 11.95 8.52 -5.56
C ILE A 224 11.70 9.98 -5.14
N ARG A 225 11.66 10.88 -6.12
CA ARG A 225 11.12 12.22 -5.93
C ARG A 225 9.62 12.18 -6.18
N MET A 226 8.82 12.28 -5.13
CA MET A 226 7.36 12.37 -5.25
C MET A 226 6.97 13.60 -6.08
N PRO A 227 5.81 13.58 -6.76
CA PRO A 227 5.28 14.76 -7.44
C PRO A 227 5.30 15.98 -6.53
N TYR A 228 5.78 17.11 -7.07
CA TYR A 228 5.92 18.39 -6.35
C TYR A 228 6.92 18.43 -5.18
N ALA A 229 7.61 17.33 -4.87
CA ALA A 229 8.67 17.33 -3.87
C ALA A 229 9.92 18.05 -4.39
N ARG A 230 10.55 18.87 -3.54
CA ARG A 230 11.80 19.58 -3.89
C ARG A 230 13.02 18.66 -3.94
N ARG A 231 12.98 17.53 -3.23
CA ARG A 231 14.08 16.59 -3.08
C ARG A 231 13.56 15.16 -3.20
N GLU A 232 14.47 14.24 -3.52
CA GLU A 232 14.19 12.82 -3.44
C GLU A 232 13.93 12.39 -1.99
N SER A 233 13.08 11.39 -1.85
CA SER A 233 12.72 10.76 -0.58
C SER A 233 13.12 9.29 -0.64
N VAL A 234 13.53 8.77 0.51
CA VAL A 234 13.82 7.35 0.69
C VAL A 234 12.72 6.77 1.54
N PHE A 235 11.91 5.88 0.97
CA PHE A 235 10.85 5.20 1.67
C PHE A 235 11.24 3.75 1.95
N PRO A 236 11.03 3.26 3.19
CA PRO A 236 11.01 1.82 3.45
C PRO A 236 10.06 1.11 2.47
N ARG A 237 10.45 -0.05 1.94
CA ARG A 237 9.56 -0.86 1.10
C ARG A 237 8.48 -1.48 1.98
N GLN A 238 7.26 -0.99 1.81
CA GLN A 238 6.06 -1.50 2.49
C GLN A 238 5.06 -2.14 1.51
N THR A 239 5.32 -2.08 0.20
CA THR A 239 4.46 -2.62 -0.84
C THR A 239 4.78 -4.08 -1.15
N ILE A 240 3.74 -4.92 -1.18
CA ILE A 240 3.81 -6.31 -1.62
C ILE A 240 3.02 -6.50 -2.92
N PHE A 241 3.63 -7.25 -3.85
CA PHE A 241 3.07 -7.50 -5.16
C PHE A 241 2.33 -8.81 -5.25
N PHE A 242 1.24 -8.78 -6.00
CA PHE A 242 0.42 -9.90 -6.43
C PHE A 242 0.34 -9.88 -7.96
N ALA A 243 0.04 -11.00 -8.58
CA ALA A 243 -0.23 -11.05 -10.01
C ALA A 243 -1.39 -11.99 -10.32
N SER A 244 -2.16 -11.61 -11.34
CA SER A 244 -3.15 -12.49 -11.94
C SER A 244 -2.80 -12.74 -13.40
N VAL A 245 -2.78 -14.00 -13.80
CA VAL A 245 -2.42 -14.38 -15.17
C VAL A 245 -3.42 -15.39 -15.74
N ASN A 246 -3.64 -15.30 -17.04
CA ASN A 246 -4.55 -16.21 -17.76
C ASN A 246 -3.80 -17.36 -18.45
N GLN A 247 -2.60 -17.09 -18.98
CA GLN A 247 -1.82 -18.05 -19.75
C GLN A 247 -0.94 -18.92 -18.84
N ARG A 248 -0.73 -20.18 -19.25
CA ARG A 248 0.19 -21.11 -18.57
C ARG A 248 1.64 -20.65 -18.69
N GLU A 249 2.04 -20.26 -19.89
CA GLU A 249 3.37 -19.76 -20.23
C GLU A 249 3.37 -18.23 -20.20
N PHE A 250 3.43 -17.63 -19.01
CA PHE A 250 3.48 -16.17 -18.85
C PHE A 250 4.88 -15.65 -18.50
N LEU A 251 5.83 -16.54 -18.20
CA LEU A 251 7.24 -16.19 -17.99
C LEU A 251 8.12 -17.15 -18.79
N HIS A 252 9.04 -16.60 -19.56
CA HIS A 252 9.98 -17.34 -20.42
C HIS A 252 11.16 -18.00 -19.67
N ASP A 253 11.20 -17.95 -18.35
CA ASP A 253 12.36 -18.38 -17.55
C ASP A 253 11.97 -19.54 -16.61
N GLU A 254 12.70 -20.65 -16.68
CA GLU A 254 12.45 -21.86 -15.90
C GLU A 254 12.83 -21.69 -14.41
N THR A 255 13.57 -20.63 -14.05
CA THR A 255 14.13 -20.43 -12.69
C THR A 255 13.39 -19.39 -11.84
N ASN A 256 12.10 -19.18 -12.09
CA ASN A 256 11.29 -18.11 -11.48
C ASN A 256 10.89 -18.33 -10.01
N ARG A 257 11.88 -18.48 -9.12
CA ARG A 257 11.69 -18.64 -7.66
C ARG A 257 10.99 -17.45 -6.97
N ARG A 258 10.95 -16.29 -7.62
CA ARG A 258 10.28 -15.07 -7.14
C ARG A 258 8.80 -15.01 -7.51
N PHE A 259 8.30 -15.88 -8.39
CA PHE A 259 6.89 -15.93 -8.77
C PHE A 259 6.28 -17.23 -8.24
N TRP A 260 5.47 -17.13 -7.20
CA TRP A 260 4.85 -18.27 -6.55
C TRP A 260 3.51 -18.56 -7.21
N VAL A 261 3.56 -19.32 -8.30
CA VAL A 261 2.41 -19.65 -9.13
C VAL A 261 1.52 -20.69 -8.44
N ILE A 262 0.22 -20.41 -8.43
CA ILE A 262 -0.85 -21.32 -8.02
C ILE A 262 -1.81 -21.44 -9.22
N PRO A 263 -1.80 -22.59 -9.93
CA PRO A 263 -2.79 -22.89 -10.94
C PRO A 263 -4.15 -23.14 -10.27
N CYS A 264 -5.16 -22.34 -10.61
CA CYS A 264 -6.46 -22.32 -9.96
C CYS A 264 -7.53 -22.92 -10.88
N ALA A 265 -8.31 -23.85 -10.36
CA ALA A 265 -9.55 -24.35 -10.98
C ALA A 265 -10.75 -23.47 -10.64
N SER A 266 -10.83 -22.96 -9.40
CA SER A 266 -11.88 -22.05 -8.95
C SER A 266 -11.41 -21.17 -7.79
N ILE A 267 -11.98 -19.96 -7.68
CA ILE A 267 -11.67 -19.03 -6.58
C ILE A 267 -12.98 -18.50 -5.99
N LYS A 268 -13.14 -18.66 -4.68
CA LYS A 268 -14.19 -18.02 -3.89
C LYS A 268 -13.78 -16.59 -3.56
N ALA A 269 -13.93 -15.69 -4.53
CA ALA A 269 -13.52 -14.29 -4.38
C ALA A 269 -14.26 -13.57 -3.24
N ARG A 270 -15.56 -13.85 -3.06
CA ARG A 270 -16.36 -13.36 -1.93
C ARG A 270 -16.38 -14.38 -0.81
N HIS A 271 -15.26 -14.48 -0.09
CA HIS A 271 -15.08 -15.48 0.96
C HIS A 271 -15.84 -15.18 2.26
N ASN A 272 -16.24 -13.92 2.49
CA ASN A 272 -16.93 -13.44 3.71
C ASN A 272 -16.16 -13.67 5.03
N LEU A 273 -14.89 -14.05 4.95
CA LEU A 273 -13.98 -14.09 6.11
C LEU A 273 -13.76 -12.69 6.67
N ASP A 274 -13.69 -12.58 7.99
CA ASP A 274 -13.23 -11.36 8.65
C ASP A 274 -11.74 -11.20 8.41
N MET A 275 -11.39 -10.45 7.36
CA MET A 275 -9.99 -10.29 6.96
C MET A 275 -9.15 -9.60 8.03
N GLN A 276 -9.73 -8.74 8.86
CA GLN A 276 -8.98 -8.15 9.96
C GLN A 276 -8.46 -9.25 10.92
N GLN A 277 -9.28 -10.26 11.20
CA GLN A 277 -8.87 -11.42 12.02
C GLN A 277 -7.97 -12.42 11.29
N VAL A 278 -7.95 -12.43 9.96
CA VAL A 278 -7.03 -13.25 9.17
C VAL A 278 -5.62 -12.63 9.13
N TRP A 279 -5.52 -11.30 9.14
CA TRP A 279 -4.25 -10.58 9.15
C TRP A 279 -3.66 -10.34 10.55
N ALA A 280 -4.48 -10.44 11.60
CA ALA A 280 -4.09 -10.22 13.00
C ALA A 280 -3.25 -11.35 13.60
#